data_AF-A0A0J5WU27-F1
#
_entry.id   AF-A0A0J5WU27-F1
#
_cell.length_a   1.000
_cell.length_b   1.000
_cell.length_c   1.000
_cell.angle_alpha   90.00
_cell.angle_beta   90.00
_cell.angle_gamma   90.00
#
_symmetry.space_group_name_H-M   'P 1'
#
loop_
_entity.id
_entity.type
_entity.pdbx_description
1 polymer ?
#
loop_
_entity_poly.entity_id
_entity_poly.type
_entity_poly.pdbx_seq_one_letter_code
_entity_poly.pdbx_strand_id
1 'polypeptide(L)'
;MQSDCDGLTPAKAFQKNEALADARQGRLARLDVLRVQIHALIAEISHAADVALLDLMADEIGSFSRHKAAQEVRTWAATATITLETGFMQLARAAQPVVEEQGGLN
;
A
#
# COMPACT_ATOMS: atom_id res chain seq x y z
N MET A 1 41.71 -19.96 -31.36
CA MET A 1 40.28 -19.67 -31.13
C MET A 1 40.20 -18.78 -29.91
N GLN A 2 40.01 -17.47 -30.11
CA GLN A 2 39.74 -16.52 -29.02
C GLN A 2 38.30 -16.75 -28.57
N SER A 3 38.11 -17.07 -27.28
CA SER A 3 36.80 -17.02 -26.66
C SER A 3 36.62 -15.61 -26.10
N ASP A 4 35.70 -14.87 -26.69
CA ASP A 4 35.25 -13.57 -26.20
C ASP A 4 34.55 -13.76 -24.84
N CYS A 5 35.35 -13.69 -23.77
CA CYS A 5 34.82 -13.41 -22.44
C CYS A 5 34.55 -11.89 -22.39
N ASP A 6 33.45 -11.47 -23.01
CA ASP A 6 32.94 -10.11 -22.89
C ASP A 6 32.61 -9.85 -21.41
N GLY A 7 33.59 -9.26 -20.74
CA GLY A 7 33.51 -8.86 -19.35
C GLY A 7 32.47 -7.78 -19.16
N LEU A 8 31.30 -8.15 -18.66
CA LEU A 8 30.48 -7.22 -17.88
C LEU A 8 31.27 -6.91 -16.60
N THR A 9 32.02 -5.82 -16.65
CA THR A 9 32.76 -5.29 -15.51
C THR A 9 31.81 -5.06 -14.32
N PRO A 10 32.20 -5.45 -13.09
CA PRO A 10 31.36 -5.33 -11.89
C PRO A 10 30.73 -3.95 -11.68
N ALA A 11 31.44 -2.88 -12.09
CA ALA A 11 30.95 -1.51 -12.02
C ALA A 11 29.68 -1.26 -12.87
N LYS A 12 29.58 -1.85 -14.08
CA LYS A 12 28.38 -1.73 -14.93
C LYS A 12 27.19 -2.46 -14.33
N ALA A 13 27.41 -3.61 -13.70
CA ALA A 13 26.37 -4.37 -13.02
C ALA A 13 25.86 -3.64 -11.75
N PHE A 14 26.76 -3.05 -10.98
CA PHE A 14 26.44 -2.24 -9.80
C PHE A 14 25.63 -0.99 -10.17
N GLN A 15 26.09 -0.21 -11.16
CA GLN A 15 25.40 0.99 -11.63
C GLN A 15 23.98 0.70 -12.17
N LYS A 16 23.80 -0.44 -12.88
CA LYS A 16 22.48 -0.88 -13.34
C LYS A 16 21.57 -1.27 -12.18
N ASN A 17 22.10 -1.89 -11.13
CA ASN A 17 21.34 -2.24 -9.93
C ASN A 17 20.92 -1.00 -9.13
N GLU A 18 21.80 0.00 -8.98
CA GLU A 18 21.45 1.28 -8.36
C GLU A 18 20.33 2.00 -9.13
N ALA A 19 20.44 2.11 -10.45
CA ALA A 19 19.39 2.72 -11.28
C ALA A 19 18.04 1.96 -11.18
N LEU A 20 18.08 0.63 -11.07
CA LEU A 20 16.88 -0.19 -10.83
C LEU A 20 16.33 -0.04 -9.41
N ALA A 21 17.19 0.18 -8.41
CA ALA A 21 16.80 0.44 -7.03
C ALA A 21 16.15 1.82 -6.89
N ASP A 22 16.71 2.86 -7.52
CA ASP A 22 16.15 4.21 -7.56
C ASP A 22 14.77 4.22 -8.23
N ALA A 23 14.62 3.48 -9.33
CA ALA A 23 13.32 3.33 -10.00
C ALA A 23 12.29 2.59 -9.12
N ARG A 24 12.71 1.61 -8.29
CA ARG A 24 11.84 0.95 -7.30
C ARG A 24 11.46 1.92 -6.19
N GLN A 25 12.41 2.70 -5.68
CA GLN A 25 12.21 3.68 -4.63
C GLN A 25 11.24 4.79 -5.08
N GLY A 26 11.37 5.28 -6.31
CA GLY A 26 10.42 6.22 -6.89
C GLY A 26 8.99 5.65 -7.01
N ARG A 27 8.85 4.35 -7.32
CA ARG A 27 7.54 3.69 -7.33
C ARG A 27 6.94 3.56 -5.93
N LEU A 28 7.74 3.19 -4.92
CA LEU A 28 7.28 3.10 -3.54
C LEU A 28 6.83 4.47 -3.01
N ALA A 29 7.60 5.53 -3.27
CA ALA A 29 7.21 6.90 -2.90
C ALA A 29 5.86 7.32 -3.53
N ARG A 30 5.63 6.98 -4.81
CA ARG A 30 4.34 7.23 -5.46
C ARG A 30 3.20 6.45 -4.81
N LEU A 31 3.44 5.20 -4.39
CA LEU A 31 2.43 4.39 -3.71
C LEU A 31 2.10 4.95 -2.32
N ASP A 32 3.07 5.47 -1.57
CA ASP A 32 2.82 6.13 -0.29
C ASP A 32 1.94 7.39 -0.43
N VAL A 33 2.16 8.19 -1.48
CA VAL A 33 1.28 9.34 -1.78
C VAL A 33 -0.16 8.86 -2.04
N LEU A 34 -0.33 7.80 -2.82
CA LEU A 34 -1.66 7.23 -3.09
C LEU A 34 -2.29 6.63 -1.85
N ARG A 35 -1.51 6.00 -0.96
CA ARG A 35 -1.98 5.48 0.33
C ARG A 35 -2.62 6.58 1.17
N VAL A 36 -1.96 7.73 1.28
CA VAL A 36 -2.48 8.89 2.02
C VAL A 36 -3.77 9.39 1.39
N GLN A 37 -3.83 9.51 0.07
CA GLN A 37 -5.05 9.94 -0.64
C GLN A 37 -6.22 8.97 -0.45
N ILE A 38 -5.96 7.66 -0.52
CA ILE A 38 -6.98 6.64 -0.30
C ILE A 38 -7.46 6.65 1.16
N HIS A 39 -6.56 6.82 2.13
CA HIS A 39 -6.94 6.97 3.54
C HIS A 39 -7.79 8.21 3.79
N ALA A 40 -7.48 9.34 3.15
CA ALA A 40 -8.32 10.53 3.23
C ALA A 40 -9.73 10.26 2.69
N LEU A 41 -9.84 9.61 1.53
CA LEU A 41 -11.14 9.23 0.96
C LEU A 41 -11.92 8.25 1.86
N ILE A 42 -11.26 7.23 2.42
CA ILE A 42 -11.90 6.29 3.34
C ILE A 42 -12.41 7.01 4.60
N ALA A 43 -11.66 7.98 5.11
CA ALA A 43 -12.07 8.79 6.25
C ALA A 43 -13.30 9.65 5.92
N GLU A 44 -13.35 10.29 4.75
CA GLU A 44 -14.51 11.04 4.28
C GLU A 44 -15.75 10.14 4.14
N ILE A 45 -15.60 8.94 3.58
CA ILE A 45 -16.69 7.97 3.44
C ILE A 45 -17.20 7.50 4.82
N SER A 46 -16.29 7.18 5.74
CA SER A 46 -16.64 6.80 7.11
C SER A 46 -17.38 7.93 7.82
N HIS A 47 -16.89 9.16 7.68
CA HIS A 47 -17.51 10.33 8.29
C HIS A 47 -18.92 10.59 7.74
N ALA A 48 -19.11 10.49 6.42
CA ALA A 48 -20.43 10.62 5.80
C ALA A 48 -21.41 9.54 6.30
N ALA A 49 -20.92 8.30 6.48
CA ALA A 49 -21.72 7.23 7.06
C ALA A 49 -22.11 7.50 8.52
N ASP A 50 -21.18 8.02 9.34
CA ASP A 50 -21.45 8.38 10.73
C ASP A 50 -22.48 9.52 10.82
N VAL A 51 -22.37 10.57 9.99
CA VAL A 51 -23.36 11.65 9.92
C VAL A 51 -24.73 11.11 9.51
N ALA A 52 -24.79 10.25 8.48
CA ALA A 52 -26.05 9.65 8.06
C ALA A 52 -26.72 8.81 9.16
N LEU A 53 -25.94 8.12 9.98
CA LEU A 53 -26.47 7.38 11.14
C LEU A 53 -27.06 8.32 12.19
N LEU A 54 -26.37 9.42 12.50
CA LEU A 54 -26.85 10.42 13.45
C LEU A 54 -28.14 11.10 12.97
N ASP A 55 -28.20 11.49 11.69
CA ASP A 55 -29.39 12.10 11.09
C ASP A 55 -30.59 11.14 11.16
N LEU A 56 -30.37 9.86 10.88
CA LEU A 56 -31.43 8.85 10.95
C LEU A 56 -31.83 8.47 12.39
N MET A 57 -30.99 8.73 13.39
CA MET A 57 -31.35 8.58 14.80
C MET A 57 -32.21 9.75 15.29
N ALA A 58 -32.00 10.94 14.72
CA ALA A 58 -32.81 12.13 15.01
C ALA A 58 -34.17 12.11 14.27
N ASP A 59 -34.26 11.39 13.14
CA ASP A 59 -35.51 11.16 12.42
C ASP A 59 -36.34 10.07 13.13
N GLU A 60 -37.50 10.44 13.69
CA GLU A 60 -38.44 9.49 14.30
C GLU A 60 -39.01 8.49 13.27
N ILE A 61 -38.92 8.80 11.97
CA ILE A 61 -39.31 7.93 10.85
C ILE A 61 -38.07 7.17 10.35
N GLY A 62 -37.42 6.44 11.26
CA GLY A 62 -36.22 5.66 10.96
C GLY A 62 -36.46 4.60 9.88
N SER A 63 -35.87 4.78 8.70
CA SER A 63 -35.86 3.75 7.65
C SER A 63 -34.75 2.74 7.93
N PHE A 64 -35.13 1.54 8.37
CA PHE A 64 -34.18 0.45 8.67
C PHE A 64 -33.21 0.17 7.50
N SER A 65 -33.67 0.25 6.25
CA SER A 65 -32.82 0.05 5.08
C SER A 65 -31.75 1.13 4.93
N ARG A 66 -32.08 2.40 5.21
CA ARG A 66 -31.10 3.51 5.20
C ARG A 66 -30.09 3.36 6.34
N HIS A 67 -30.55 3.00 7.53
CA HIS A 67 -29.68 2.72 8.68
C HIS A 67 -28.70 1.59 8.37
N LYS A 68 -29.20 0.49 7.79
CA LYS A 68 -28.39 -0.65 7.38
C LYS A 68 -27.36 -0.26 6.33
N ALA A 69 -27.76 0.49 5.29
CA ALA A 69 -26.83 0.94 4.27
C ALA A 69 -25.69 1.80 4.84
N ALA A 70 -26.00 2.73 5.76
CA ALA A 70 -24.97 3.53 6.41
C ALA A 70 -24.01 2.69 7.29
N GLN A 71 -24.54 1.71 8.04
CA GLN A 71 -23.71 0.74 8.78
C GLN A 71 -22.82 -0.11 7.86
N GLU A 72 -23.33 -0.54 6.72
CA GLU A 72 -22.57 -1.30 5.72
C GLU A 72 -21.41 -0.46 5.15
N VAL A 73 -21.64 0.82 4.86
CA VAL A 73 -20.58 1.73 4.41
C VAL A 73 -19.52 1.91 5.48
N ARG A 74 -19.90 2.09 6.75
CA ARG A 74 -18.95 2.18 7.87
C ARG A 74 -18.12 0.89 8.02
N THR A 75 -18.76 -0.27 7.90
CA THR A 75 -18.10 -1.57 7.97
C THR A 75 -17.14 -1.77 6.79
N TRP A 76 -17.55 -1.35 5.60
CA TRP A 76 -16.70 -1.35 4.41
C TRP A 76 -15.47 -0.47 4.62
N ALA A 77 -15.63 0.75 5.15
CA ALA A 77 -14.52 1.68 5.38
C ALA A 77 -13.47 1.11 6.36
N ALA A 78 -13.93 0.48 7.45
CA ALA A 78 -13.06 -0.22 8.40
C ALA A 78 -12.30 -1.38 7.72
N THR A 79 -13.01 -2.19 6.93
CA THR A 79 -12.41 -3.31 6.19
C THR A 79 -11.39 -2.83 5.17
N ALA A 80 -11.72 -1.79 4.39
CA ALA A 80 -10.87 -1.22 3.36
C ALA A 80 -9.55 -0.70 3.94
N THR A 81 -9.59 -0.03 5.09
CA THR A 81 -8.40 0.43 5.82
C THR A 81 -7.48 -0.75 6.16
N ILE A 82 -8.03 -1.80 6.78
CA ILE A 82 -7.25 -2.98 7.19
C ILE A 82 -6.63 -3.69 5.97
N THR A 83 -7.42 -3.89 4.91
CA THR A 83 -6.93 -4.55 3.69
C THR A 83 -5.82 -3.73 3.02
N LEU A 84 -5.95 -2.41 2.95
CA LEU A 84 -4.95 -1.54 2.36
C LEU A 84 -3.63 -1.60 3.16
N GLU A 85 -3.70 -1.42 4.48
CA GLU A 85 -2.54 -1.48 5.37
C GLU A 85 -1.82 -2.83 5.30
N THR A 86 -2.59 -3.91 5.26
CA THR A 86 -2.04 -5.26 5.10
C THR A 86 -1.32 -5.39 3.76
N GLY A 87 -1.91 -4.92 2.66
CA GLY A 87 -1.30 -4.94 1.33
C GLY A 87 0.01 -4.16 1.27
N PHE A 88 0.05 -2.96 1.85
CA PHE A 88 1.27 -2.16 1.94
C PHE A 88 2.35 -2.81 2.80
N MET A 89 1.97 -3.43 3.92
CA MET A 89 2.91 -4.17 4.76
C MET A 89 3.54 -5.35 4.01
N GLN A 90 2.73 -6.13 3.26
CA GLN A 90 3.26 -7.23 2.44
C GLN A 90 4.13 -6.73 1.29
N LEU A 91 3.76 -5.61 0.66
CA LEU A 91 4.58 -5.00 -0.38
C LEU A 91 5.94 -4.52 0.16
N ALA A 92 5.95 -3.87 1.33
CA ALA A 92 7.17 -3.45 1.99
C ALA A 92 8.08 -4.64 2.31
N ARG A 93 7.51 -5.74 2.80
CA ARG A 93 8.24 -7.01 3.03
C ARG A 93 8.83 -7.57 1.73
N ALA A 94 8.08 -7.56 0.64
CA ALA A 94 8.55 -8.04 -0.67
C ALA A 94 9.63 -7.13 -1.29
N ALA A 95 9.70 -5.86 -0.88
CA ALA A 95 10.68 -4.89 -1.37
C ALA A 95 12.01 -4.90 -0.60
N GLN A 96 12.10 -5.60 0.55
CA GLN A 96 13.34 -5.70 1.32
C GLN A 96 14.42 -6.45 0.51
N PRO A 97 15.66 -5.95 0.47
CA PRO A 97 16.75 -6.67 -0.16
C PRO A 97 16.99 -7.98 0.60
N VAL A 98 17.17 -9.08 -0.12
CA VAL A 98 17.72 -10.30 0.45
C VAL A 98 19.14 -9.95 0.88
N VAL A 99 19.34 -9.73 2.17
CA VAL A 99 20.67 -9.77 2.76
C VAL A 99 21.10 -11.22 2.65
N GLU A 100 21.86 -11.56 1.62
CA GLU A 100 22.66 -12.77 1.64
C GLU A 100 23.61 -12.61 2.83
N GLU A 101 23.35 -13.33 3.92
CA GLU A 101 24.38 -13.67 4.89
C GLU A 101 25.49 -14.38 4.11
N GLN A 102 26.45 -13.60 3.59
CA GLN A 102 27.80 -14.08 3.39
C GLN A 102 28.36 -14.35 4.78
N GLY A 103 27.97 -15.51 5.33
CA GLY A 103 28.64 -16.14 6.43
C GLY A 103 30.10 -16.33 6.03
N GLY A 104 30.95 -15.45 6.58
CA GLY A 104 32.38 -15.54 6.47
C GLY A 104 32.85 -16.91 6.94
N LEU A 105 33.58 -17.58 6.07
CA LEU A 105 34.60 -18.54 6.48
C LEU A 105 35.71 -17.74 7.17
N ASN A 106 35.88 -17.97 8.48
CA ASN A 106 37.17 -18.04 9.16
C ASN A 106 37.01 -18.77 10.50
#